data_AF-A0A7W0QBU1-F1
#
_entry.id   AF-A0A7W0QBU1-F1
#
_cell.length_a   1.000
_cell.length_b   1.000
_cell.length_c   1.000
_cell.angle_alpha   90.00
_cell.angle_beta   90.00
_cell.angle_gamma   90.00
#
_symmetry.space_group_name_H-M   'P 1'
#
loop_
_entity.id
_entity.type
_entity.pdbx_description
1 polymer ?
#
loop_
_entity_poly.entity_id
_entity_poly.type
_entity_poly.pdbx_seq_one_letter_code
_entity_poly.pdbx_strand_id
1 'polypeptide(L)'
;MFSNGVAQVDSVLPGTPAETVGIIPGDHVISVDGDRVDSASELQERIFTARPGSRPTLLVERNGDLRTLRPVLVAWPTIQY
;
A
#
# COMPACT_ATOMS: atom_id res chain seq x y z
N MET A 1 -14.35 9.12 13.28
CA MET A 1 -13.44 8.41 14.20
C MET A 1 -12.93 7.18 13.46
N PHE A 2 -11.76 7.26 12.81
CA PHE A 2 -11.11 6.10 12.20
C PHE A 2 -9.91 5.75 13.06
N SER A 3 -10.16 4.96 14.09
CA SER A 3 -9.15 4.45 15.01
C SER A 3 -9.19 2.94 14.90
N ASN A 4 -8.33 2.40 14.03
CA ASN A 4 -7.83 1.03 14.07
C ASN A 4 -6.47 1.05 13.35
N GLY A 5 -5.39 0.89 14.11
CA GLY A 5 -4.00 1.14 13.74
C GLY A 5 -3.40 0.16 12.71
N VAL A 6 -4.00 0.06 11.54
CA VAL A 6 -3.45 -0.63 10.38
C VAL A 6 -3.75 0.20 9.14
N ALA A 7 -2.80 0.23 8.20
CA ALA A 7 -2.95 0.98 6.97
C ALA A 7 -3.94 0.27 6.04
N GLN A 8 -5.21 0.65 6.09
CA GLN A 8 -6.26 0.12 5.23
C GLN A 8 -6.22 0.77 3.84
N VAL A 9 -6.31 -0.06 2.80
CA VAL A 9 -6.46 0.40 1.43
C VAL A 9 -7.91 0.85 1.22
N ASP A 10 -8.08 2.16 1.03
CA ASP A 10 -9.39 2.77 0.78
C ASP A 10 -9.81 2.62 -0.69
N SER A 11 -8.89 2.91 -1.61
CA SER A 11 -9.13 2.88 -3.05
C SER A 11 -7.85 2.56 -3.83
N VAL A 12 -8.01 1.84 -4.94
CA VAL A 12 -6.91 1.50 -5.86
C VAL A 12 -7.25 2.12 -7.21
N LEU A 13 -6.36 2.97 -7.71
CA LEU A 13 -6.54 3.60 -9.01
C LEU A 13 -6.26 2.58 -10.13
N PRO A 14 -7.09 2.54 -11.19
CA PRO A 14 -6.86 1.66 -12.32
C PRO A 14 -5.59 2.05 -13.09
N GLY A 15 -4.89 1.06 -13.63
CA GLY A 15 -3.62 1.24 -14.32
C GLY A 15 -2.43 1.48 -13.38
N THR A 16 -2.62 1.36 -12.06
CA THR A 16 -1.52 1.45 -11.10
C THR A 16 -0.85 0.09 -10.88
N PRO A 17 0.42 0.09 -10.43
CA PRO A 17 1.09 -1.13 -10.00
C PRO A 17 0.39 -1.83 -8.83
N ALA A 18 -0.33 -1.09 -8.00
CA ALA A 18 -1.14 -1.64 -6.91
C ALA A 18 -2.26 -2.54 -7.47
N GLU A 19 -2.99 -2.08 -8.50
CA GLU A 19 -3.96 -2.90 -9.22
C GLU A 19 -3.29 -4.09 -9.91
N THR A 20 -2.13 -3.87 -10.53
CA THR A 20 -1.39 -4.91 -11.28
C THR A 20 -0.98 -6.09 -10.39
N VAL A 21 -0.65 -5.83 -9.12
CA VAL A 21 -0.34 -6.89 -8.15
C VAL A 21 -1.57 -7.40 -7.39
N GLY A 22 -2.76 -6.92 -7.75
CA GLY A 22 -4.03 -7.38 -7.19
C GLY A 22 -4.32 -6.86 -5.79
N ILE A 23 -3.79 -5.69 -5.40
CA ILE A 23 -4.26 -4.97 -4.21
C ILE A 23 -5.70 -4.53 -4.48
N ILE A 24 -6.55 -4.68 -3.47
CA ILE A 24 -7.95 -4.26 -3.55
C ILE A 24 -8.33 -3.40 -2.34
N PRO A 25 -9.37 -2.56 -2.47
CA PRO A 25 -9.97 -1.90 -1.33
C PRO A 25 -10.36 -2.91 -0.23
N GLY A 26 -10.02 -2.58 1.01
CA GLY A 26 -10.22 -3.47 2.16
C GLY A 26 -9.01 -4.33 2.55
N ASP A 27 -7.92 -4.30 1.78
CA ASP A 27 -6.64 -4.86 2.23
C ASP A 27 -6.09 -4.07 3.42
N HIS A 28 -5.63 -4.77 4.45
CA HIS A 28 -4.91 -4.17 5.57
C HIS A 28 -3.41 -4.39 5.41
N VAL A 29 -2.64 -3.33 5.20
CA VAL A 29 -1.17 -3.46 5.15
C VAL A 29 -0.63 -3.56 6.58
N ILE A 30 0.07 -4.67 6.83
CA ILE A 30 0.66 -5.02 8.13
C ILE A 30 2.14 -4.64 8.18
N SER A 31 2.86 -4.81 7.07
CA SER A 31 4.27 -4.44 6.96
C SER A 31 4.70 -4.11 5.53
N VAL A 32 5.78 -3.34 5.43
CA VAL A 32 6.44 -2.90 4.18
C VAL A 32 7.93 -3.23 4.31
N ASP A 33 8.46 -4.03 3.40
CA ASP A 33 9.87 -4.50 3.40
C ASP A 33 10.32 -5.14 4.71
N GLY A 34 9.38 -5.71 5.46
CA GLY A 34 9.63 -6.34 6.77
C GLY A 34 9.45 -5.39 7.96
N ASP A 35 9.33 -4.08 7.74
CA ASP A 35 8.97 -3.12 8.77
C ASP A 35 7.47 -3.08 8.99
N ARG A 36 7.04 -3.26 10.25
CA ARG A 36 5.64 -3.10 10.61
C ARG A 36 5.18 -1.67 10.34
N VAL A 37 3.92 -1.56 9.89
CA VAL A 37 3.26 -0.28 9.69
C VAL A 37 1.99 -0.25 10.51
N ASP A 38 1.96 0.62 11.50
CA ASP A 38 0.86 0.72 12.48
C ASP A 38 -0.15 1.82 12.11
N SER A 39 0.04 2.52 10.98
CA SER A 39 -0.84 3.61 10.56
C SER A 39 -0.83 3.85 9.06
N ALA A 40 -1.99 4.19 8.51
CA ALA A 40 -2.14 4.57 7.10
C ALA A 40 -1.23 5.75 6.70
N SER A 41 -1.06 6.73 7.60
CA SER A 41 -0.18 7.88 7.37
C SER A 41 1.29 7.48 7.23
N GLU A 42 1.76 6.52 8.02
CA GLU A 42 3.14 6.02 7.92
C GLU A 42 3.33 5.23 6.62
N LEU A 43 2.37 4.37 6.24
CA LEU A 43 2.40 3.70 4.94
C LEU A 43 2.50 4.72 3.81
N GLN A 44 1.65 5.74 3.86
CA GLN A 44 1.56 6.77 2.85
C GLN A 44 2.87 7.55 2.75
N GLU A 45 3.46 7.97 3.88
CA GLU A 45 4.77 8.63 3.93
C GLU A 45 5.88 7.74 3.35
N ARG A 46 5.94 6.46 3.72
CA ARG A 46 6.91 5.51 3.17
C ARG A 46 6.76 5.35 1.65
N ILE A 47 5.53 5.26 1.15
CA ILE A 47 5.26 5.16 -0.29
C ILE A 47 5.63 6.47 -1.02
N PHE A 48 5.36 7.63 -0.43
CA PHE A 48 5.70 8.93 -1.01
C PHE A 48 7.20 9.22 -1.02
N THR A 49 7.92 8.79 0.03
CA THR A 49 9.37 8.99 0.16
C THR A 49 10.16 7.92 -0.58
N ALA A 50 9.56 6.76 -0.85
CA ALA A 50 10.19 5.70 -1.60
C ALA A 50 10.38 6.08 -3.08
N ARG A 51 11.48 5.58 -3.66
CA ARG A 51 11.87 5.96 -5.02
C ARG A 51 10.95 5.31 -6.05
N PRO A 52 10.46 6.07 -7.05
CA PRO A 52 9.82 5.51 -8.22
C PRO A 52 10.68 4.40 -8.85
N GLY A 53 10.07 3.30 -9.25
CA GLY A 53 10.71 2.10 -9.77
C GLY A 53 11.11 1.07 -8.71
N SER A 54 11.02 1.39 -7.41
CA SER A 54 11.32 0.44 -6.33
C SER A 54 10.23 -0.63 -6.21
N ARG A 55 10.56 -1.80 -5.64
CA ARG A 55 9.62 -2.91 -5.48
C ARG A 55 9.50 -3.33 -4.01
N PRO A 56 8.79 -2.56 -3.18
CA PRO A 56 8.63 -2.90 -1.78
C PRO A 56 7.87 -4.20 -1.61
N THR A 57 8.21 -4.97 -0.58
CA THR A 57 7.47 -6.17 -0.18
C THR A 57 6.39 -5.80 0.81
N LEU A 58 5.13 -5.74 0.36
CA LEU A 58 3.98 -5.48 1.21
C LEU A 58 3.44 -6.79 1.78
N LEU A 59 3.27 -6.86 3.09
CA LEU A 59 2.46 -7.88 3.74
C LEU A 59 1.08 -7.29 3.99
N VAL A 60 0.06 -7.85 3.36
CA VAL A 60 -1.33 -7.44 3.52
C VAL A 60 -2.15 -8.56 4.13
N GLU A 61 -3.09 -8.21 5.00
CA GLU A 61 -4.12 -9.11 5.47
C GLU A 61 -5.40 -8.84 4.68
N ARG A 62 -5.98 -9.90 4.11
CA ARG A 62 -7.25 -9.87 3.39
C ARG A 62 -8.15 -10.96 3.94
N ASN A 63 -9.24 -10.59 4.59
CA ASN A 63 -10.20 -11.53 5.20
C ASN A 63 -9.54 -12.52 6.20
N GLY A 64 -8.47 -12.10 6.89
CA GLY A 64 -7.70 -12.95 7.81
C GLY A 64 -6.59 -13.78 7.15
N ASP A 65 -6.47 -13.76 5.81
CA ASP A 65 -5.36 -14.37 5.10
C ASP A 65 -4.23 -13.35 4.87
N LEU A 66 -3.01 -13.71 5.27
CA LEU A 66 -1.82 -12.93 4.98
C LEU A 66 -1.34 -13.20 3.55
N ARG A 67 -1.14 -12.12 2.78
CA ARG A 67 -0.69 -12.14 1.39
C ARG A 67 0.52 -11.24 1.26
N THR A 68 1.54 -11.72 0.57
CA THR A 68 2.72 -10.92 0.26
C THR A 68 2.61 -10.42 -1.17
N LEU A 69 2.57 -9.11 -1.34
CA LEU A 69 2.45 -8.42 -2.63
C LEU A 69 3.68 -7.57 -2.87
N ARG A 70 4.14 -7.50 -4.13
CA ARG A 70 5.33 -6.74 -4.51
C ARG A 70 5.00 -5.75 -5.63
N PRO A 71 4.23 -4.68 -5.33
CA PRO A 71 3.97 -3.66 -6.33
C PRO A 71 5.27 -2.96 -6.71
N VAL A 72 5.34 -2.51 -7.95
CA VAL A 72 6.36 -1.53 -8.35
C VAL A 72 5.85 -0.18 -7.89
N LEU A 73 6.60 0.57 -7.09
CA LEU A 73 6.26 1.95 -6.81
C LEU A 73 6.41 2.76 -8.10
N VAL A 74 5.35 3.44 -8.51
CA VAL A 74 5.44 4.48 -9.54
C VAL A 74 5.42 5.83 -8.86
N ALA A 75 6.09 6.81 -9.45
CA ALA A 75 5.90 8.19 -9.03
C ALA A 75 4.39 8.46 -9.05
N TRP A 76 3.87 9.04 -7.97
CA TRP A 76 2.49 9.48 -7.97
C TRP A 76 2.33 10.37 -9.19
N PRO A 77 1.36 10.11 -10.08
CA PRO A 77 1.07 11.05 -11.14
C PRO A 77 0.77 12.38 -10.43
N THR A 78 1.51 13.44 -10.79
CA THR A 78 1.02 14.79 -10.53
C THR A 78 -0.36 14.82 -11.17
N ILE A 79 -1.40 14.72 -10.35
CA ILE A 79 -2.76 14.87 -10.82
C ILE A 79 -2.85 16.34 -11.21
N GLN A 80 -2.64 16.64 -12.49
CA GLN A 80 -3.15 17.87 -13.06
C GLN A 80 -4.65 17.68 -13.11
N TYR A 81 -5.33 18.35 -12.18
CA TYR A 81 -6.76 18.64 -12.28
C TYR A 81 -7.05 19.42 -13.57
#